data_AF-A0A439PYD2-F1
#
_entry.id   AF-A0A439PYD2-F1
#
_cell.length_a   1.000
_cell.length_b   1.000
_cell.length_c   1.000
_cell.angle_alpha   90.00
_cell.angle_beta   90.00
_cell.angle_gamma   90.00
#
_symmetry.space_group_name_H-M   'P 1'
#
loop_
_entity.id
_entity.type
_entity.pdbx_description
1 polymer ?
#
loop_
_entity_poly.entity_id
_entity_poly.type
_entity_poly.pdbx_seq_one_letter_code
_entity_poly.pdbx_strand_id
1 'polypeptide(L)'
;MADLPAQLADAEARLEAAKKMAGVAVLEGRDIDHMAMAAIEAEITSIHAAGGEIARREREAAATAERSRIASLEDKLKRLNSERYEAATKAQEAAEQLCEQIKLWLGTNRDCARVARSLNPKNGAGILDNPDTEIRISRMLAHALKPVSGLRRRFGLISFPEAPLASGDWAETEKKITEAAILAVLKGDDAW
;
A
#
# COMPACT_ATOMS: atom_id res chain seq x y z
N MET A 1 2.83 -42.48 -5.52
CA MET A 1 4.02 -42.47 -4.64
C MET A 1 4.01 -43.78 -3.90
N ALA A 2 5.13 -44.52 -3.88
CA ALA A 2 5.23 -45.71 -3.04
C ALA A 2 5.03 -45.31 -1.57
N ASP A 3 4.16 -46.03 -0.86
CA ASP A 3 3.89 -45.80 0.56
C ASP A 3 5.06 -46.37 1.37
N LEU A 4 6.14 -45.59 1.47
CA LEU A 4 7.36 -45.98 2.18
C LEU A 4 7.09 -46.38 3.64
N PRO A 5 6.20 -45.69 4.40
CA PRO A 5 5.76 -46.15 5.71
C PRO A 5 5.13 -47.56 5.70
N ALA A 6 4.22 -47.85 4.78
CA ALA A 6 3.61 -49.18 4.68
C ALA A 6 4.63 -50.25 4.25
N GLN A 7 5.56 -49.91 3.35
CA GLN A 7 6.64 -50.81 2.93
C GLN A 7 7.65 -51.08 4.05
N LEU A 8 7.97 -50.07 4.85
CA LEU A 8 8.82 -50.23 6.04
C LEU A 8 8.16 -51.14 7.06
N ALA A 9 6.88 -50.90 7.38
CA ALA A 9 6.13 -51.72 8.33
C ALA A 9 6.02 -53.19 7.87
N ASP A 10 5.83 -53.42 6.57
CA ASP A 10 5.81 -54.76 5.99
C ASP A 10 7.20 -55.44 6.05
N ALA A 11 8.27 -54.72 5.69
CA ALA A 11 9.64 -55.24 5.75
C ALA A 11 10.09 -55.53 7.19
N GLU A 12 9.73 -54.68 8.15
CA GLU A 12 9.97 -54.90 9.58
C GLU A 12 9.20 -56.11 10.11
N ALA A 13 7.93 -56.28 9.71
CA ALA A 13 7.13 -57.44 10.08
C ALA A 13 7.72 -58.75 9.50
N ARG A 14 8.20 -58.71 8.24
CA ARG A 14 8.89 -59.83 7.60
C ARG A 14 10.21 -60.17 8.31
N LEU A 15 10.99 -59.17 8.70
CA LEU A 15 12.23 -59.38 9.45
C LEU A 15 11.97 -60.00 10.82
N GLU A 16 10.95 -59.51 11.52
CA GLU A 16 10.57 -60.03 12.84
C GLU A 16 10.05 -61.48 12.76
N ALA A 17 9.27 -61.80 11.72
CA ALA A 17 8.85 -63.17 11.44
C ALA A 17 10.06 -64.08 11.14
N ALA A 18 11.02 -63.61 10.34
CA ALA A 18 12.24 -64.35 10.02
C ALA A 18 13.10 -64.61 11.27
N LYS A 19 13.25 -63.62 12.17
CA LYS A 19 13.94 -63.76 13.45
C LYS A 19 13.29 -64.81 14.37
N LYS A 20 11.96 -64.82 14.45
CA LYS A 20 11.22 -65.83 15.22
C LYS A 20 11.42 -67.23 14.67
N MET A 21 11.36 -67.40 13.35
CA MET A 21 11.62 -68.70 12.71
C MET A 21 13.08 -69.15 12.90
N ALA A 22 14.05 -68.24 12.82
CA ALA A 22 15.44 -68.53 13.09
C ALA A 22 15.65 -69.02 14.53
N GLY A 23 14.98 -68.41 15.52
CA GLY A 23 15.01 -68.88 16.91
C GLY A 23 14.46 -70.30 17.08
N VAL A 24 13.40 -70.66 16.36
CA VAL A 24 12.87 -72.03 16.33
C VAL A 24 13.85 -73.01 15.67
N ALA A 25 14.45 -72.61 14.54
CA ALA A 25 15.43 -73.43 13.82
C ALA A 25 16.67 -73.75 14.69
N VAL A 26 17.15 -72.78 15.48
CA VAL A 26 18.26 -72.99 16.44
C VAL A 26 17.92 -74.05 17.48
N LEU A 27 16.72 -73.99 18.07
CA LEU A 27 16.29 -74.95 19.09
C LEU A 27 16.10 -76.37 18.53
N GLU A 28 15.77 -76.48 17.25
CA GLU A 28 15.54 -77.74 16.57
C GLU A 28 16.76 -78.27 15.79
N GLY A 29 17.90 -77.55 15.83
CA GLY A 29 19.13 -77.93 15.13
C GLY A 29 19.03 -77.84 13.60
N ARG A 30 18.15 -77.00 13.07
CA ARG A 30 17.98 -76.74 11.63
C ARG A 30 18.80 -75.53 11.18
N ASP A 31 19.22 -75.54 9.92
CA ASP A 31 19.96 -74.41 9.33
C ASP A 31 19.10 -73.16 9.21
N ILE A 32 19.72 -71.99 9.44
CA ILE A 32 19.09 -70.68 9.34
C ILE A 32 19.44 -70.04 8.00
N ASP A 33 18.45 -69.51 7.29
CA ASP A 33 18.68 -68.72 6.08
C ASP A 33 19.07 -67.27 6.44
N HIS A 34 20.35 -67.08 6.74
CA HIS A 34 20.93 -65.77 7.02
C HIS A 34 20.92 -64.83 5.80
N MET A 35 20.93 -65.37 4.57
CA MET A 35 20.91 -64.55 3.36
C MET A 35 19.56 -63.88 3.16
N ALA A 36 18.46 -64.59 3.43
CA ALA A 36 17.12 -64.02 3.39
C ALA A 36 16.93 -62.90 4.43
N MET A 37 17.44 -63.09 5.65
CA MET A 37 17.39 -62.05 6.69
C MET A 37 18.21 -60.80 6.30
N ALA A 38 19.44 -61.00 5.81
CA ALA A 38 20.29 -59.91 5.35
C ALA A 38 19.68 -59.13 4.17
N ALA A 39 18.95 -59.80 3.28
CA ALA A 39 18.24 -59.16 2.19
C ALA A 39 17.11 -58.23 2.69
N ILE A 40 16.36 -58.64 3.72
CA ILE A 40 15.30 -57.81 4.33
C ILE A 40 15.91 -56.62 5.09
N GLU A 41 17.03 -56.81 5.79
CA GLU A 41 17.74 -55.70 6.45
C GLU A 41 18.30 -54.69 5.43
N ALA A 42 18.79 -55.16 4.29
CA ALA A 42 19.21 -54.31 3.18
C ALA A 42 18.02 -53.54 2.57
N GLU A 43 16.85 -54.17 2.46
CA GLU A 43 15.60 -53.54 2.01
C GLU A 43 15.18 -52.41 2.96
N ILE A 44 15.13 -52.66 4.27
CA ILE A 44 14.84 -51.64 5.30
C ILE A 44 15.82 -50.47 5.21
N THR A 45 17.11 -50.78 5.08
CA THR A 45 18.17 -49.76 4.94
C THR A 45 17.96 -48.91 3.69
N SER A 46 17.57 -49.52 2.58
CA SER A 46 17.26 -48.83 1.33
C SER A 46 16.03 -47.92 1.47
N ILE A 47 14.97 -48.38 2.15
CA ILE A 47 13.76 -47.59 2.42
C ILE A 47 14.09 -46.36 3.27
N HIS A 48 14.89 -46.51 4.34
CA HIS A 48 15.35 -45.38 5.15
C HIS A 48 16.20 -44.38 4.35
N ALA A 49 17.12 -44.87 3.52
CA ALA A 49 17.92 -44.01 2.65
C ALA A 49 17.05 -43.23 1.65
N ALA A 50 16.06 -43.89 1.06
CA ALA A 50 15.09 -43.26 0.15
C ALA A 50 14.25 -42.19 0.88
N GLY A 51 13.75 -42.47 2.09
CA GLY A 51 13.02 -41.51 2.92
C GLY A 51 13.88 -40.29 3.30
N GLY A 52 15.14 -40.51 3.64
CA GLY A 52 16.10 -39.44 3.93
C GLY A 52 16.34 -38.52 2.73
N GLU A 53 16.47 -39.09 1.54
CA GLU A 53 16.66 -38.34 0.28
C GLU A 53 15.39 -37.55 -0.11
N ILE A 54 14.19 -38.12 0.08
CA ILE A 54 12.92 -37.40 -0.12
C ILE A 54 12.85 -36.19 0.82
N ALA A 55 13.09 -36.39 2.12
CA ALA A 55 13.06 -35.31 3.10
C ALA A 55 14.14 -34.23 2.85
N ARG A 56 15.28 -34.59 2.24
CA ARG A 56 16.29 -33.62 1.78
C ARG A 56 15.77 -32.79 0.61
N ARG A 57 15.22 -33.43 -0.42
CA ARG A 57 14.66 -32.75 -1.60
C ARG A 57 13.50 -31.85 -1.25
N GLU A 58 12.63 -32.27 -0.34
CA GLU A 58 11.52 -31.43 0.14
C GLU A 58 12.03 -30.18 0.86
N ARG A 59 13.05 -30.31 1.70
CA ARG A 59 13.70 -29.17 2.37
C ARG A 59 14.37 -28.22 1.37
N GLU A 60 15.07 -28.75 0.38
CA GLU A 60 15.72 -27.95 -0.68
C GLU A 60 14.69 -27.23 -1.55
N ALA A 61 13.60 -27.90 -1.91
CA ALA A 61 12.49 -27.31 -2.67
C ALA A 61 11.80 -26.20 -1.87
N ALA A 62 11.52 -26.44 -0.59
CA ALA A 62 10.93 -25.45 0.31
C ALA A 62 11.85 -24.23 0.47
N ALA A 63 13.15 -24.44 0.69
CA ALA A 63 14.13 -23.36 0.79
C ALA A 63 14.25 -22.54 -0.52
N THR A 64 14.18 -23.20 -1.67
CA THR A 64 14.23 -22.54 -2.97
C THR A 64 12.96 -21.75 -3.25
N ALA A 65 11.80 -22.30 -2.90
CA ALA A 65 10.51 -21.61 -3.01
C ALA A 65 10.49 -20.35 -2.11
N GLU A 66 11.00 -20.45 -0.89
CA GLU A 66 11.05 -19.30 0.03
C GLU A 66 12.02 -18.22 -0.46
N ARG A 67 13.21 -18.59 -0.95
CA ARG A 67 14.14 -17.64 -1.57
C ARG A 67 13.51 -16.93 -2.77
N SER A 68 12.78 -17.67 -3.61
CA SER A 68 12.08 -17.10 -4.77
C SER A 68 10.96 -16.15 -4.34
N ARG A 69 10.23 -16.50 -3.26
CA ARG A 69 9.21 -15.63 -2.66
C ARG A 69 9.82 -14.33 -2.15
N ILE A 70 10.92 -14.40 -1.39
CA ILE A 70 11.62 -13.21 -0.88
C ILE A 70 12.12 -12.33 -2.03
N ALA A 71 12.79 -12.90 -3.02
CA ALA A 71 13.27 -12.14 -4.19
C ALA A 71 12.12 -11.43 -4.92
N SER A 72 10.98 -12.11 -5.11
CA SER A 72 9.80 -11.49 -5.73
C SER A 72 9.22 -10.33 -4.91
N LEU A 73 9.28 -10.42 -3.58
CA LEU A 73 8.83 -9.36 -2.68
C LEU A 73 9.80 -8.18 -2.67
N GLU A 74 11.10 -8.43 -2.71
CA GLU A 74 12.13 -7.38 -2.84
C GLU A 74 11.96 -6.59 -4.13
N ASP A 75 11.75 -7.27 -5.26
CA ASP A 75 11.55 -6.61 -6.54
C ASP A 75 10.22 -5.83 -6.59
N LYS A 76 9.16 -6.39 -5.99
CA LYS A 76 7.89 -5.67 -5.82
C LYS A 76 8.08 -4.41 -4.97
N LEU A 77 8.84 -4.51 -3.88
CA LEU A 77 9.10 -3.37 -2.99
C LEU A 77 9.95 -2.29 -3.69
N LYS A 78 10.98 -2.67 -4.45
CA LYS A 78 11.78 -1.74 -5.26
C LYS A 78 10.89 -0.96 -6.22
N ARG A 79 10.02 -1.66 -6.97
CA ARG A 79 9.08 -1.03 -7.91
C ARG A 79 8.13 -0.06 -7.20
N LEU A 80 7.49 -0.50 -6.11
CA LEU A 80 6.59 0.35 -5.34
C LEU A 80 7.31 1.57 -4.74
N ASN A 81 8.56 1.42 -4.35
CA ASN A 81 9.34 2.54 -3.81
C ASN A 81 9.68 3.57 -4.91
N SER A 82 9.99 3.12 -6.13
CA SER A 82 10.14 4.02 -7.29
C SER A 82 8.84 4.75 -7.61
N GLU A 83 7.71 4.04 -7.67
CA GLU A 83 6.38 4.64 -7.88
C GLU A 83 6.04 5.66 -6.77
N ARG A 84 6.41 5.37 -5.52
CA ARG A 84 6.25 6.29 -4.39
C ARG A 84 7.06 7.57 -4.55
N TYR A 85 8.31 7.49 -5.02
CA TYR A 85 9.12 8.67 -5.26
C TYR A 85 8.58 9.52 -6.41
N GLU A 86 8.16 8.88 -7.50
CA GLU A 86 7.54 9.59 -8.62
C GLU A 86 6.26 10.33 -8.19
N ALA A 87 5.41 9.67 -7.41
CA ALA A 87 4.21 10.30 -6.85
C ALA A 87 4.55 11.49 -5.94
N ALA A 88 5.60 11.37 -5.12
CA ALA A 88 6.06 12.46 -4.26
C ALA A 88 6.58 13.66 -5.07
N THR A 89 7.36 13.42 -6.14
CA THR A 89 7.83 14.48 -7.04
C THR A 89 6.67 15.21 -7.70
N LYS A 90 5.70 14.49 -8.28
CA LYS A 90 4.52 15.11 -8.89
C LYS A 90 3.68 15.90 -7.89
N ALA A 91 3.56 15.40 -6.66
CA ALA A 91 2.87 16.11 -5.59
C ALA A 91 3.59 17.42 -5.21
N GLN A 92 4.92 17.41 -5.16
CA GLN A 92 5.72 18.62 -4.92
C GLN A 92 5.53 19.65 -6.04
N GLU A 93 5.66 19.24 -7.31
CA GLU A 93 5.47 20.13 -8.46
C GLU A 93 4.07 20.78 -8.46
N ALA A 94 3.03 19.99 -8.18
CA ALA A 94 1.67 20.49 -8.08
C ALA A 94 1.50 21.47 -6.89
N ALA A 95 2.15 21.22 -5.76
CA ALA A 95 2.11 22.11 -4.60
C ALA A 95 2.83 23.43 -4.86
N GLU A 96 3.97 23.41 -5.55
CA GLU A 96 4.70 24.60 -5.97
C GLU A 96 3.88 25.41 -6.98
N GLN A 97 3.30 24.75 -7.98
CA GLN A 97 2.43 25.40 -8.97
C GLN A 97 1.20 26.04 -8.29
N LEU A 98 0.58 25.34 -7.34
CA LEU A 98 -0.53 25.89 -6.56
C LEU A 98 -0.11 27.15 -5.80
N CYS A 99 1.06 27.15 -5.15
CA CYS A 99 1.59 28.31 -4.45
C CYS A 99 1.76 29.51 -5.41
N GLU A 100 2.31 29.29 -6.60
CA GLU A 100 2.49 30.35 -7.59
C GLU A 100 1.16 30.92 -8.09
N GLN A 101 0.17 30.06 -8.38
CA GLN A 101 -1.16 30.54 -8.82
C GLN A 101 -1.90 31.30 -7.71
N ILE A 102 -1.77 30.88 -6.45
CA ILE A 102 -2.35 31.61 -5.31
C ILE A 102 -1.69 32.97 -5.14
N LYS A 103 -0.36 33.08 -5.28
CA LYS A 103 0.35 34.37 -5.23
C LYS A 103 -0.16 35.33 -6.30
N LEU A 104 -0.33 34.84 -7.54
CA LEU A 104 -0.86 35.63 -8.64
C LEU A 104 -2.30 36.09 -8.38
N TRP A 105 -3.15 35.20 -7.86
CA TRP A 105 -4.53 35.54 -7.50
C TRP A 105 -4.57 36.61 -6.40
N LEU A 106 -3.80 36.45 -5.32
CA LEU A 106 -3.68 37.45 -4.26
C LEU A 106 -3.19 38.80 -4.78
N GLY A 107 -2.19 38.79 -5.67
CA GLY A 107 -1.68 40.00 -6.33
C GLY A 107 -2.76 40.70 -7.15
N THR A 108 -3.50 39.94 -7.96
CA THR A 108 -4.59 40.45 -8.79
C THR A 108 -5.72 41.02 -7.94
N ASN A 109 -6.12 40.33 -6.85
CA ASN A 109 -7.13 40.85 -5.94
C ASN A 109 -6.68 42.13 -5.24
N ARG A 110 -5.41 42.26 -4.88
CA ARG A 110 -4.86 43.51 -4.32
C ARG A 110 -4.96 44.66 -5.32
N ASP A 111 -4.71 44.40 -6.60
CA ASP A 111 -4.87 45.39 -7.65
C ASP A 111 -6.34 45.78 -7.83
N CYS A 112 -7.25 44.82 -7.87
CA CYS A 112 -8.69 45.07 -7.87
C CYS A 112 -9.13 45.90 -6.66
N ALA A 113 -8.66 45.57 -5.46
CA ALA A 113 -8.96 46.30 -4.23
C ALA A 113 -8.45 47.74 -4.30
N ARG A 114 -7.23 47.95 -4.81
CA ARG A 114 -6.66 49.30 -5.00
C ARG A 114 -7.54 50.13 -5.95
N VAL A 115 -7.93 49.57 -7.09
CA VAL A 115 -8.83 50.24 -8.04
C VAL A 115 -10.19 50.52 -7.40
N ALA A 116 -10.75 49.55 -6.66
CA ALA A 116 -12.03 49.71 -5.98
C ALA A 116 -12.00 50.85 -4.95
N ARG A 117 -10.93 50.99 -4.16
CA ARG A 117 -10.77 52.12 -3.22
C ARG A 117 -10.66 53.46 -3.95
N SER A 118 -10.04 53.50 -5.11
CA SER A 118 -9.97 54.72 -5.93
C SER A 118 -11.33 55.10 -6.50
N LEU A 119 -12.18 54.13 -6.83
CA LEU A 119 -13.54 54.35 -7.32
C LEU A 119 -14.56 54.62 -6.21
N ASN A 120 -14.36 54.05 -5.02
CA ASN A 120 -15.27 54.15 -3.88
C ASN A 120 -14.52 54.58 -2.60
N PRO A 121 -14.12 55.86 -2.50
CA PRO A 121 -13.28 56.35 -1.40
C PRO A 121 -13.96 56.31 -0.03
N LYS A 122 -15.30 56.23 0.03
CA LYS A 122 -16.06 56.20 1.29
C LYS A 122 -16.21 54.80 1.88
N ASN A 123 -16.37 53.77 1.03
CA ASN A 123 -16.71 52.42 1.49
C ASN A 123 -15.58 51.39 1.31
N GLY A 124 -14.42 51.78 0.75
CA GLY A 124 -13.24 50.92 0.64
C GLY A 124 -13.37 49.84 -0.44
N ALA A 125 -12.61 48.74 -0.27
CA ALA A 125 -12.59 47.61 -1.21
C ALA A 125 -13.45 46.41 -0.79
N GLY A 126 -13.90 46.38 0.47
CA GLY A 126 -14.81 45.35 1.00
C GLY A 126 -14.28 43.95 0.77
N ILE A 127 -15.07 43.09 0.12
CA ILE A 127 -14.74 41.68 -0.12
C ILE A 127 -13.46 41.45 -0.94
N LEU A 128 -12.94 42.47 -1.62
CA LEU A 128 -11.67 42.40 -2.35
C LEU A 128 -10.45 42.60 -1.44
N ASP A 129 -10.64 42.99 -0.18
CA ASP A 129 -9.57 43.15 0.78
C ASP A 129 -8.83 41.82 1.04
N ASN A 130 -7.55 41.92 1.43
CA ASN A 130 -6.67 40.77 1.61
C ASN A 130 -7.24 39.73 2.61
N PRO A 131 -7.73 40.12 3.81
CA PRO A 131 -8.23 39.14 4.78
C PRO A 131 -9.42 38.32 4.24
N ASP A 132 -10.36 38.97 3.57
CA ASP A 132 -11.52 38.29 2.98
C ASP A 132 -11.12 37.38 1.82
N THR A 133 -10.15 37.80 1.01
CA THR A 133 -9.61 36.99 -0.07
C THR A 133 -8.92 35.74 0.46
N GLU A 134 -8.06 35.87 1.49
CA GLU A 134 -7.37 34.74 2.13
C GLU A 134 -8.36 33.75 2.76
N ILE A 135 -9.44 34.25 3.38
CA ILE A 135 -10.52 33.41 3.93
C ILE A 135 -11.21 32.61 2.82
N ARG A 136 -11.48 33.22 1.65
CA ARG A 136 -12.10 32.48 0.53
C ARG A 136 -11.15 31.42 -0.03
N ILE A 137 -9.89 31.78 -0.29
CA ILE A 137 -8.87 30.86 -0.80
C ILE A 137 -8.69 29.68 0.15
N SER A 138 -8.56 29.93 1.46
CA SER A 138 -8.38 28.87 2.46
C SER A 138 -9.57 27.90 2.52
N ARG A 139 -10.81 28.40 2.37
CA ARG A 139 -12.00 27.56 2.29
C ARG A 139 -12.05 26.73 1.00
N MET A 140 -11.69 27.31 -0.15
CA MET A 140 -11.61 26.58 -1.43
C MET A 140 -10.55 25.48 -1.39
N LEU A 141 -9.37 25.79 -0.82
CA LEU A 141 -8.31 24.81 -0.57
C LEU A 141 -8.76 23.68 0.35
N ALA A 142 -9.43 24.01 1.45
CA ALA A 142 -9.97 23.01 2.37
C ALA A 142 -10.94 22.04 1.66
N HIS A 143 -11.75 22.55 0.73
CA HIS A 143 -12.62 21.72 -0.10
C HIS A 143 -11.82 20.84 -1.07
N ALA A 144 -10.84 21.39 -1.80
CA ALA A 144 -10.02 20.62 -2.74
C ALA A 144 -9.18 19.53 -2.07
N LEU A 145 -8.77 19.74 -0.82
CA LEU A 145 -7.99 18.78 -0.04
C LEU A 145 -8.85 17.77 0.73
N LYS A 146 -10.18 17.89 0.65
CA LYS A 146 -11.13 16.95 1.29
C LYS A 146 -10.93 15.48 0.91
N PRO A 147 -10.59 15.10 -0.34
CA PRO A 147 -10.28 13.71 -0.67
C PRO A 147 -9.09 13.14 0.12
N VAL A 148 -8.16 13.99 0.53
CA VAL A 148 -6.95 13.60 1.29
C VAL A 148 -7.23 13.49 2.79
N SER A 149 -8.11 14.34 3.35
CA SER A 149 -8.49 14.30 4.77
C SER A 149 -9.71 13.40 5.05
N GLY A 150 -10.45 12.99 4.02
CA GLY A 150 -11.69 12.22 4.13
C GLY A 150 -12.77 12.98 4.93
N LEU A 151 -13.49 12.25 5.79
CA LEU A 151 -14.45 12.85 6.73
C LEU A 151 -13.76 13.60 7.90
N ARG A 152 -12.43 13.52 8.01
CA ARG A 152 -11.68 14.20 9.07
C ARG A 152 -11.33 15.62 8.61
N ARG A 153 -11.30 16.55 9.55
CA ARG A 153 -10.93 17.97 9.30
C ARG A 153 -9.42 18.21 9.36
N ARG A 154 -8.61 17.15 9.21
CA ARG A 154 -7.16 17.22 9.35
C ARG A 154 -6.46 16.27 8.41
N PHE A 155 -5.30 16.69 7.93
CA PHE A 155 -4.34 15.85 7.23
C PHE A 155 -2.99 15.99 7.92
N GLY A 156 -2.58 14.96 8.65
CA GLY A 156 -1.40 15.03 9.52
C GLY A 156 -1.52 16.18 10.52
N LEU A 157 -0.59 17.12 10.46
CA LEU A 157 -0.53 18.31 11.32
C LEU A 157 -1.34 19.51 10.78
N ILE A 158 -1.89 19.41 9.56
CA ILE A 158 -2.68 20.48 8.94
C ILE A 158 -4.14 20.32 9.35
N SER A 159 -4.75 21.41 9.83
CA SER A 159 -6.18 21.48 10.14
C SER A 159 -6.91 22.34 9.13
N PHE A 160 -8.07 21.86 8.66
CA PHE A 160 -8.87 22.55 7.66
C PHE A 160 -10.09 23.22 8.29
N PRO A 161 -10.45 24.45 7.87
CA PRO A 161 -11.69 25.08 8.29
C PRO A 161 -12.91 24.27 7.81
N GLU A 162 -14.00 24.36 8.55
CA GLU A 162 -15.29 23.87 8.09
C GLU A 162 -15.81 24.82 7.00
N ALA A 163 -15.94 24.31 5.77
CA ALA A 163 -16.37 25.11 4.64
C ALA A 163 -17.54 24.42 3.92
N PRO A 164 -18.75 24.99 3.96
CA PRO A 164 -19.81 24.65 3.03
C PRO A 164 -19.54 25.40 1.72
N LEU A 165 -18.47 25.05 1.02
CA LEU A 165 -18.31 25.48 -0.37
C LEU A 165 -18.81 24.36 -1.25
N ALA A 166 -19.73 24.70 -2.14
CA ALA A 166 -20.22 23.81 -3.16
C ALA A 166 -19.03 23.33 -4.00
N SER A 167 -18.99 22.03 -4.30
CA SER A 167 -18.02 21.43 -5.18
C SER A 167 -18.21 22.01 -6.59
N GLY A 168 -17.47 23.07 -6.89
CA GLY A 168 -17.59 23.79 -8.14
C GLY A 168 -16.27 24.39 -8.58
N ASP A 169 -16.27 24.90 -9.81
CA ASP A 169 -15.18 25.69 -10.36
C ASP A 169 -14.89 26.90 -9.44
N TRP A 170 -13.62 27.06 -9.08
CA TRP A 170 -13.15 28.14 -8.21
C TRP A 170 -13.38 29.51 -8.87
N ALA A 171 -13.24 29.60 -10.20
CA ALA A 171 -13.45 30.84 -10.92
C ALA A 171 -14.92 31.27 -10.89
N GLU A 172 -15.86 30.34 -11.14
CA GLU A 172 -17.29 30.62 -11.01
C GLU A 172 -17.69 31.00 -9.58
N THR A 173 -17.09 30.33 -8.60
CA THR A 173 -17.37 30.58 -7.17
C THR A 173 -16.88 31.97 -6.78
N GLU A 174 -15.66 32.34 -7.15
CA GLU A 174 -15.11 33.68 -6.90
C GLU A 174 -15.93 34.76 -7.60
N LYS A 175 -16.34 34.51 -8.85
CA LYS A 175 -17.22 35.42 -9.59
C LYS A 175 -18.54 35.62 -8.86
N LYS A 176 -19.25 34.55 -8.49
CA LYS A 176 -20.54 34.62 -7.76
C LYS A 176 -20.42 35.42 -6.46
N ILE A 177 -19.28 35.31 -5.78
CA ILE A 177 -19.04 36.00 -4.50
C ILE A 177 -18.70 37.49 -4.70
N THR A 178 -17.89 37.82 -5.70
CA THR A 178 -17.32 39.16 -5.84
C THR A 178 -18.07 40.07 -6.83
N GLU A 179 -18.80 39.52 -7.80
CA GLU A 179 -19.39 40.27 -8.90
C GLU A 179 -20.39 41.33 -8.43
N ALA A 180 -21.24 41.02 -7.45
CA ALA A 180 -22.20 41.99 -6.91
C ALA A 180 -21.49 43.19 -6.26
N ALA A 181 -20.39 42.95 -5.53
CA ALA A 181 -19.61 44.01 -4.90
C ALA A 181 -18.85 44.85 -5.94
N ILE A 182 -18.27 44.21 -6.96
CA ILE A 182 -17.61 44.90 -8.07
C ILE A 182 -18.61 45.78 -8.83
N LEU A 183 -19.80 45.25 -9.15
CA LEU A 183 -20.85 46.02 -9.83
C LEU A 183 -21.33 47.20 -8.99
N ALA A 184 -21.44 47.06 -7.67
CA ALA A 184 -21.79 48.17 -6.78
C ALA A 184 -20.73 49.28 -6.82
N VAL A 185 -19.44 48.92 -6.80
CA VAL A 185 -18.34 49.89 -6.93
C VAL A 185 -18.34 50.57 -8.29
N LEU A 186 -18.61 49.83 -9.38
CA LEU A 186 -18.64 50.37 -10.73
C LEU A 186 -19.83 51.31 -10.99
N LYS A 187 -20.97 51.09 -10.33
CA LYS A 187 -22.16 51.94 -10.48
C LYS A 187 -22.02 53.30 -9.81
N GLY A 188 -21.14 53.44 -8.81
CA GLY A 188 -20.95 54.68 -8.05
C GLY A 188 -22.17 55.06 -7.18
N ASP A 189 -22.07 56.20 -6.49
CA ASP A 189 -23.13 56.74 -5.62
C ASP A 189 -24.38 57.23 -6.40
N ASP A 190 -24.34 57.31 -7.74
CA ASP A 190 -25.39 57.88 -8.61
C ASP A 190 -26.52 56.89 -8.99
N ALA A 191 -26.63 55.74 -8.30
CA ALA A 191 -27.61 54.69 -8.62
C ALA A 191 -28.83 54.63 -7.67
N TRP A 192 -29.19 55.75 -7.04
CA TRP A 192 -30.42 55.91 -6.25
C TRP A 192 -31.20 57.16 -6.65
#